data_AF-A0A966NPM1-F1
#
_entry.id   AF-A0A966NPM1-F1
#
_cell.length_a   1.000
_cell.length_b   1.000
_cell.length_c   1.000
_cell.angle_alpha   90.00
_cell.angle_beta   90.00
_cell.angle_gamma   90.00
#
_symmetry.space_group_name_H-M   'P 1'
#
loop_
_entity.id
_entity.type
_entity.pdbx_description
1 polymer ?
#
loop_
_entity_poly.entity_id
_entity_poly.type
_entity_poly.pdbx_seq_one_letter_code
_entity_poly.pdbx_strand_id
1 'polypeptide(L)'
;MECATRMVFPGLDSLISPDRYQRVDRAIQNLFSKTLGKTREGLPFIITGDIPAMWLRDSTWQVKPLLLSKHPDVIELLVNLSKSQVQLFLKDPYANAFNSEPNGACWHKDFPNQSPWVFERKFELDSWASILYLARKVHEIFGVTAILTFSRERKPVELVHSTRQRSTCGQFQSPLLH
;
A
#
# COMPACT_ATOMS: atom_id res chain seq x y z
N MET A 1 -0.31 11.40 14.14
CA MET A 1 -1.09 12.39 13.39
C MET A 1 -2.54 12.20 13.76
N GLU A 2 -3.22 13.25 14.21
CA GLU A 2 -4.65 13.22 14.47
C GLU A 2 -5.36 13.78 13.23
N CYS A 3 -5.98 12.92 12.43
CA CYS A 3 -6.72 13.33 11.23
C CYS A 3 -8.21 13.25 11.53
N ALA A 4 -8.85 14.41 11.69
CA ALA A 4 -10.28 14.48 11.94
C ALA A 4 -11.08 14.25 10.65
N THR A 5 -12.27 13.65 10.76
CA THR A 5 -13.15 13.39 9.60
C THR A 5 -13.42 14.62 8.76
N ARG A 6 -13.62 15.78 9.39
CA ARG A 6 -13.81 17.08 8.72
C ARG A 6 -12.65 17.48 7.79
N MET A 7 -11.44 16.96 8.01
CA MET A 7 -10.26 17.22 7.18
C MET A 7 -10.23 16.34 5.92
N VAL A 8 -10.90 15.19 5.97
CA VAL A 8 -11.05 14.27 4.84
C VAL A 8 -12.32 14.59 4.05
N PHE A 9 -13.41 14.89 4.76
CA PHE A 9 -14.74 15.15 4.23
C PHE A 9 -15.32 16.45 4.82
N PRO A 10 -14.96 17.62 4.29
CA PRO A 10 -15.51 18.89 4.74
C PRO A 10 -17.03 18.94 4.56
N GLY A 11 -17.77 19.30 5.62
CA GLY A 11 -19.23 19.47 5.61
C GLY A 11 -20.04 18.17 5.68
N LEU A 12 -19.40 17.01 5.87
CA LEU A 12 -20.09 15.72 5.93
C LEU A 12 -21.12 15.65 7.07
N ASP A 13 -20.82 16.28 8.21
CA ASP A 13 -21.69 16.39 9.40
C ASP A 13 -23.05 17.04 9.10
N SER A 14 -23.12 17.90 8.08
CA SER A 14 -24.36 18.53 7.63
C SER A 14 -25.16 17.68 6.61
N LEU A 15 -24.55 16.65 6.04
CA LEU A 15 -25.14 15.82 4.99
C LEU A 15 -25.69 14.48 5.49
N ILE A 16 -25.28 14.04 6.68
CA ILE A 16 -25.66 12.74 7.26
C ILE A 16 -26.05 12.87 8.72
N SER A 17 -26.76 11.87 9.25
CA SER A 17 -27.12 11.85 10.67
C SER A 17 -25.88 11.77 11.59
N PRO A 18 -25.97 12.29 12.82
CA PRO A 18 -24.88 12.22 13.80
C PRO A 18 -24.32 10.80 14.00
N ASP A 19 -25.19 9.78 14.05
CA ASP A 19 -24.75 8.38 14.19
C ASP A 19 -23.92 7.89 13.01
N ARG A 20 -24.27 8.30 11.79
CA ARG A 20 -23.50 7.94 10.59
C ARG A 20 -22.16 8.66 10.58
N TYR A 21 -22.15 9.94 10.97
CA TYR A 21 -20.91 10.70 11.10
C TYR A 21 -19.96 10.05 12.11
N GLN A 22 -20.45 9.67 13.29
CA GLN A 22 -19.63 9.00 14.30
C GLN A 22 -19.04 7.66 13.83
N ARG A 23 -19.76 6.91 12.98
CA ARG A 23 -19.23 5.67 12.38
C ARG A 23 -18.09 5.95 11.40
N VAL A 24 -18.23 6.97 10.56
CA VAL A 24 -17.17 7.40 9.64
C VAL A 24 -15.97 7.90 10.42
N ASP A 25 -16.20 8.70 11.45
CA ASP A 25 -15.13 9.23 12.29
C ASP A 25 -14.35 8.15 13.00
N ARG A 26 -15.05 7.17 13.59
CA ARG A 26 -14.40 6.01 14.19
C ARG A 26 -13.58 5.20 13.18
N ALA A 27 -14.05 5.05 11.94
CA ALA A 27 -13.30 4.34 10.90
C ALA A 27 -12.01 5.08 10.53
N ILE A 28 -12.07 6.41 10.38
CA ILE A 28 -10.89 7.24 10.12
C ILE A 28 -9.92 7.18 11.31
N GLN A 29 -10.40 7.35 12.54
CA GLN A 29 -9.54 7.27 13.72
C GLN A 29 -8.87 5.90 13.87
N ASN A 30 -9.60 4.80 13.60
CA ASN A 30 -9.02 3.45 13.63
C ASN A 30 -7.91 3.27 12.59
N LEU A 31 -8.04 3.85 11.39
CA LEU A 31 -6.99 3.80 10.36
C LEU A 31 -5.67 4.36 10.91
N PHE A 32 -5.72 5.52 11.55
CA PHE A 32 -4.53 6.22 12.05
C PHE A 32 -3.99 5.67 13.37
N SER A 33 -4.87 5.20 14.26
CA SER A 33 -4.47 4.77 15.61
C SER A 33 -4.15 3.28 15.72
N LYS A 34 -4.73 2.44 14.87
CA LYS A 34 -4.61 0.98 14.98
C LYS A 34 -3.88 0.34 13.82
N THR A 35 -4.11 0.81 12.59
CA THR A 35 -3.57 0.13 11.40
C THR A 35 -2.34 0.80 10.82
N LEU A 36 -2.15 2.10 11.05
CA LEU A 36 -0.99 2.84 10.54
C LEU A 36 0.22 2.66 11.46
N GLY A 37 1.23 1.97 10.96
CA GLY A 37 2.58 1.88 11.49
C GLY A 37 3.62 2.42 10.50
N LYS A 38 4.86 1.93 10.64
CA LYS A 38 5.98 2.28 9.76
C LYS A 38 6.78 1.05 9.37
N THR A 39 7.41 1.09 8.19
CA THR A 39 8.45 0.13 7.81
C THR A 39 9.73 0.40 8.59
N ARG A 40 10.71 -0.51 8.50
CA ARG A 40 12.07 -0.32 9.02
C ARG A 40 12.72 0.98 8.52
N GLU A 41 12.43 1.38 7.29
CA GLU A 41 12.92 2.61 6.64
C GLU A 41 12.13 3.86 7.04
N GLY A 42 11.14 3.74 7.93
CA GLY A 42 10.33 4.85 8.43
C GLY A 42 9.19 5.28 7.52
N LEU A 43 8.95 4.58 6.40
CA LEU A 43 7.82 4.86 5.51
C LEU A 43 6.49 4.33 6.09
N PRO A 44 5.34 4.91 5.72
CA PRO A 44 4.03 4.44 6.17
C PRO A 44 3.83 2.95 5.87
N PHE A 45 3.30 2.23 6.86
CA PHE A 45 2.95 0.82 6.75
C PHE A 45 1.55 0.57 7.32
N ILE A 46 0.60 0.15 6.49
CA ILE A 46 -0.80 -0.05 6.87
C ILE A 46 -1.10 -1.53 6.91
N ILE A 47 -1.43 -2.04 8.09
CA ILE A 47 -1.87 -3.42 8.27
C ILE A 47 -3.36 -3.58 7.95
N THR A 48 -3.78 -4.80 7.61
CA THR A 48 -5.19 -5.10 7.30
C THR A 48 -6.10 -5.00 8.52
N GLY A 49 -5.56 -5.16 9.72
CA GLY A 49 -6.28 -5.06 10.99
C GLY A 49 -5.63 -5.91 12.07
N ASP A 50 -6.17 -7.10 12.28
CA ASP A 50 -5.67 -8.11 13.22
C ASP A 50 -4.45 -8.88 12.70
N ILE A 51 -4.24 -8.90 11.38
CA ILE A 51 -3.04 -9.51 10.77
C ILE A 51 -1.92 -8.46 10.71
N PRO A 52 -0.72 -8.72 11.28
CA PRO A 52 0.36 -7.74 11.38
C PRO A 52 1.18 -7.62 10.07
N ALA A 53 0.50 -7.49 8.93
CA ALA A 53 1.12 -7.41 7.62
C ALA A 53 0.35 -6.48 6.68
N MET A 54 1.06 -5.89 5.72
CA MET A 54 0.47 -5.00 4.71
C MET A 54 0.13 -5.78 3.46
N TRP A 55 -1.15 -5.82 3.12
CA TRP A 55 -1.60 -6.24 1.80
C TRP A 55 -1.57 -5.05 0.84
N LEU A 56 -1.01 -5.24 -0.35
CA LEU A 56 -0.92 -4.17 -1.35
C LEU A 56 -2.32 -3.68 -1.76
N ARG A 57 -3.26 -4.62 -1.90
CA ARG A 57 -4.67 -4.33 -2.17
C ARG A 57 -5.29 -3.52 -1.04
N ASP A 58 -5.32 -4.07 0.16
CA ASP A 58 -6.08 -3.55 1.29
C ASP A 58 -5.56 -2.17 1.71
N SER A 59 -4.25 -2.00 1.81
CA SER A 59 -3.63 -0.71 2.14
C SER A 59 -4.01 0.41 1.17
N THR A 60 -4.22 0.09 -0.11
CA THR A 60 -4.70 1.05 -1.11
C THR A 60 -6.16 1.45 -0.87
N TRP A 61 -7.03 0.46 -0.61
CA TRP A 61 -8.46 0.72 -0.45
C TRP A 61 -8.81 1.33 0.90
N GLN A 62 -8.05 1.00 1.96
CA GLN A 62 -8.15 1.62 3.28
C GLN A 62 -7.93 3.15 3.21
N VAL A 63 -6.99 3.61 2.37
CA VAL A 63 -6.68 5.06 2.24
C VAL A 63 -7.39 5.76 1.11
N LYS A 64 -8.10 5.04 0.22
CA LYS A 64 -8.81 5.65 -0.92
C LYS A 64 -9.67 6.85 -0.52
N PRO A 65 -10.43 6.84 0.60
CA PRO A 65 -11.19 8.01 1.03
C PRO A 65 -10.33 9.27 1.27
N LEU A 66 -9.08 9.09 1.69
CA LEU A 66 -8.15 10.17 2.00
C LEU A 66 -7.69 10.94 0.76
N LEU A 67 -7.86 10.40 -0.45
CA LEU A 67 -7.57 11.09 -1.71
C LEU A 67 -8.41 12.36 -1.90
N LEU A 68 -9.51 12.52 -1.16
CA LEU A 68 -10.34 13.72 -1.17
C LEU A 68 -9.81 14.82 -0.24
N SER A 69 -8.91 14.48 0.68
CA SER A 69 -8.36 15.44 1.63
C SER A 69 -7.49 16.48 0.93
N LYS A 70 -7.52 17.70 1.47
CA LYS A 70 -6.62 18.80 1.09
C LYS A 70 -5.55 19.07 2.15
N HIS A 71 -5.52 18.26 3.22
CA HIS A 71 -4.57 18.48 4.30
C HIS A 71 -3.15 18.04 3.91
N PRO A 72 -2.12 18.90 4.05
CA PRO A 72 -0.75 18.57 3.63
C PRO A 72 -0.23 17.25 4.19
N ASP A 73 -0.41 16.99 5.48
CA ASP A 73 0.08 15.75 6.12
C ASP A 73 -0.59 14.48 5.57
N VAL A 74 -1.87 14.58 5.18
CA VAL A 74 -2.60 13.44 4.56
C VAL A 74 -2.08 13.19 3.16
N ILE A 75 -1.80 14.26 2.41
CA ILE A 75 -1.20 14.17 1.08
C ILE A 75 0.20 13.54 1.17
N GLU A 76 1.03 13.99 2.12
CA GLU A 76 2.36 13.43 2.36
C GLU A 76 2.30 11.95 2.74
N LEU A 77 1.36 11.56 3.62
CA LEU A 77 1.12 10.17 3.97
C LEU A 77 0.82 9.33 2.73
N LEU A 78 -0.08 9.78 1.86
CA LEU A 78 -0.47 9.05 0.65
C LEU A 78 0.71 8.90 -0.33
N VAL A 79 1.51 9.96 -0.49
CA VAL A 79 2.75 9.93 -1.29
C VAL A 79 3.72 8.91 -0.73
N ASN A 80 3.97 8.93 0.58
CA ASN A 80 4.95 8.05 1.21
C ASN A 80 4.45 6.60 1.33
N LEU A 81 3.14 6.37 1.49
CA LEU A 81 2.54 5.04 1.41
C LEU A 81 2.70 4.46 0.01
N SER A 82 2.47 5.25 -1.04
CA SER A 82 2.69 4.78 -2.41
C SER A 82 4.15 4.39 -2.65
N LYS A 83 5.12 5.14 -2.09
CA LYS A 83 6.54 4.75 -2.11
C LYS A 83 6.78 3.44 -1.35
N SER A 84 6.17 3.27 -0.18
CA SER A 84 6.24 2.05 0.64
C SER A 84 5.77 0.83 -0.16
N GLN A 85 4.58 0.92 -0.77
CA GLN A 85 4.02 -0.13 -1.62
C GLN A 85 4.94 -0.49 -2.80
N VAL A 86 5.52 0.50 -3.47
CA VAL A 86 6.48 0.27 -4.56
C VAL A 86 7.74 -0.42 -4.04
N GLN A 87 8.30 0.00 -2.90
CA GLN A 87 9.49 -0.63 -2.33
C GLN A 87 9.25 -2.09 -1.94
N LEU A 88 8.10 -2.39 -1.35
CA LEU A 88 7.68 -3.74 -1.00
C LEU A 88 7.44 -4.60 -2.25
N PHE A 89 6.73 -4.06 -3.24
CA PHE A 89 6.52 -4.70 -4.55
C PHE A 89 7.83 -5.09 -5.24
N LEU A 90 8.84 -4.22 -5.18
CA LEU A 90 10.15 -4.50 -5.74
C LEU A 90 10.89 -5.61 -4.97
N LYS A 91 10.53 -5.95 -3.72
CA LYS A 91 11.10 -7.11 -3.02
C LYS A 91 10.63 -8.42 -3.65
N ASP A 92 9.34 -8.52 -3.98
CA ASP A 92 8.79 -9.67 -4.69
C ASP A 92 7.48 -9.29 -5.41
N PRO A 93 7.48 -9.16 -6.74
CA PRO A 93 6.28 -8.77 -7.47
C PRO A 93 5.21 -9.87 -7.49
N TYR A 94 5.51 -11.08 -7.02
CA TYR A 94 4.54 -12.17 -6.92
C TYR A 94 3.86 -12.25 -5.54
N ALA A 95 4.29 -11.46 -4.57
CA ALA A 95 3.69 -11.42 -3.25
C ALA A 95 2.52 -10.41 -3.18
N ASN A 96 1.45 -10.81 -2.52
CA ASN A 96 0.32 -9.94 -2.17
C ASN A 96 0.55 -9.16 -0.87
N ALA A 97 1.53 -9.60 -0.06
CA ALA A 97 1.53 -9.47 1.37
C ALA A 97 2.94 -9.35 1.96
N PHE A 98 3.20 -8.30 2.77
CA PHE A 98 4.54 -7.97 3.24
C PHE A 98 4.62 -7.65 4.72
N ASN A 99 5.80 -7.87 5.29
CA ASN A 99 6.20 -7.46 6.63
C ASN A 99 6.71 -6.01 6.63
N SER A 100 6.66 -5.34 7.78
CA SER A 100 7.23 -4.00 7.97
C SER A 100 8.76 -4.00 8.00
N GLU A 101 9.36 -5.16 8.29
CA GLU A 101 10.79 -5.39 8.38
C GLU A 101 11.11 -6.84 7.97
N PRO A 102 12.37 -7.22 7.69
CA PRO A 102 12.72 -8.57 7.25
C PRO A 102 12.79 -9.56 8.42
N ASN A 103 11.68 -9.74 9.15
CA ASN A 103 11.58 -10.61 10.32
C ASN A 103 11.23 -12.07 9.97
N GLY A 104 10.88 -12.36 8.71
CA GLY A 104 10.52 -13.71 8.29
C GLY A 104 9.17 -14.21 8.79
N ALA A 105 8.35 -13.35 9.41
CA ALA A 105 6.98 -13.68 9.73
C ALA A 105 6.22 -14.01 8.44
N CYS A 106 5.45 -15.08 8.45
CA CYS A 106 4.63 -15.48 7.32
C CYS A 106 3.39 -16.22 7.79
N TRP A 107 2.33 -16.15 6.98
CA TRP A 107 1.14 -16.98 7.18
C TRP A 107 1.50 -18.46 6.97
N HIS A 108 2.17 -18.72 5.85
CA HIS A 108 2.65 -20.03 5.44
C HIS A 108 3.92 -19.84 4.62
N LYS A 109 4.85 -20.80 4.71
CA LYS A 109 6.07 -20.80 3.91
C LYS A 109 5.77 -21.47 2.57
N ASP A 110 5.26 -20.67 1.63
CA ASP A 110 4.82 -21.17 0.30
C ASP A 110 5.98 -21.72 -0.53
N PHE A 111 7.19 -21.16 -0.33
CA PHE A 111 8.39 -21.57 -1.05
C PHE A 111 9.61 -21.63 -0.10
N PRO A 112 10.57 -22.55 -0.33
CA PRO A 112 11.78 -22.66 0.50
C PRO A 112 12.58 -21.36 0.60
N ASN A 113 12.60 -20.57 -0.47
CA ASN A 113 13.35 -19.32 -0.65
C ASN A 113 12.50 -18.06 -0.49
N GLN A 114 11.36 -18.13 0.22
CA GLN A 114 10.54 -16.95 0.47
C GLN A 114 11.33 -15.88 1.24
N SER A 115 11.32 -14.66 0.70
CA SER A 115 12.01 -13.51 1.29
C SER A 115 11.47 -13.21 2.69
N PRO A 116 12.32 -12.80 3.65
CA PRO A 116 11.87 -12.44 5.00
C PRO A 116 10.96 -11.19 5.03
N TRP A 117 10.90 -10.46 3.92
CA TRP A 117 9.97 -9.35 3.71
C TRP A 117 8.55 -9.80 3.34
N VAL A 118 8.37 -11.04 2.89
CA VAL A 118 7.11 -11.55 2.33
C VAL A 118 6.36 -12.33 3.39
N PHE A 119 5.17 -11.84 3.74
CA PHE A 119 4.29 -12.51 4.69
C PHE A 119 3.45 -13.61 4.01
N GLU A 120 2.99 -13.38 2.78
CA GLU A 120 2.30 -14.37 1.95
C GLU A 120 2.67 -14.14 0.47
N ARG A 121 2.87 -15.23 -0.29
CA ARG A 121 3.32 -15.14 -1.68
C ARG A 121 2.28 -15.69 -2.65
N LYS A 122 1.04 -15.21 -2.54
CA LYS A 122 -0.02 -15.52 -3.49
C LYS A 122 -0.04 -14.46 -4.59
N PHE A 123 0.18 -14.91 -5.81
CA PHE A 123 0.11 -14.01 -6.96
C PHE A 123 -1.34 -13.58 -7.21
N GLU A 124 -1.59 -12.29 -7.06
CA GLU A 124 -2.90 -11.66 -7.26
C GLU A 124 -2.74 -10.45 -8.19
N LEU A 125 -3.39 -10.48 -9.35
CA LEU A 125 -3.27 -9.40 -10.34
C LEU A 125 -3.71 -8.04 -9.77
N ASP A 126 -4.68 -8.05 -8.86
CA ASP A 126 -5.19 -6.84 -8.23
C ASP A 126 -4.20 -6.22 -7.22
N SER A 127 -3.23 -6.98 -6.70
CA SER A 127 -2.10 -6.40 -5.94
C SER A 127 -1.31 -5.41 -6.79
N TRP A 128 -1.07 -5.74 -8.06
CA TRP A 128 -0.40 -4.82 -9.00
C TRP A 128 -1.31 -3.65 -9.35
N ALA A 129 -2.59 -3.92 -9.63
CA ALA A 129 -3.55 -2.89 -9.95
C ALA A 129 -3.66 -1.85 -8.84
N SER A 130 -3.61 -2.26 -7.57
CA SER A 130 -3.67 -1.38 -6.41
C SER A 130 -2.47 -0.44 -6.31
N ILE A 131 -1.24 -0.94 -6.49
CA ILE A 131 -0.03 -0.10 -6.48
C ILE A 131 -0.10 0.96 -7.60
N LEU A 132 -0.44 0.51 -8.82
CA LEU A 132 -0.56 1.40 -9.98
C LEU A 132 -1.70 2.41 -9.78
N TYR A 133 -2.81 1.99 -9.18
CA TYR A 133 -3.94 2.87 -8.88
C TYR A 133 -3.54 3.98 -7.92
N LEU A 134 -2.91 3.66 -6.79
CA LEU A 134 -2.53 4.66 -5.80
C LEU A 134 -1.50 5.63 -6.38
N ALA A 135 -0.45 5.11 -7.04
CA ALA A 135 0.59 5.92 -7.66
C ALA A 135 0.00 6.90 -8.70
N ARG A 136 -0.88 6.41 -9.58
CA ARG A 136 -1.57 7.24 -10.57
C ARG A 136 -2.47 8.28 -9.91
N LYS A 137 -3.25 7.91 -8.89
CA LYS A 137 -4.18 8.84 -8.23
C LYS A 137 -3.48 9.95 -7.47
N VAL A 138 -2.37 9.63 -6.78
CA VAL A 138 -1.56 10.64 -6.11
C VAL A 138 -0.96 11.62 -7.13
N HIS A 139 -0.53 11.13 -8.29
CA HIS A 139 -0.07 11.99 -9.39
C HIS A 139 -1.19 12.87 -9.96
N GLU A 140 -2.33 12.28 -10.34
CA GLU A 140 -3.47 12.99 -10.95
C GLU A 140 -4.07 14.07 -10.04
N ILE A 141 -4.15 13.80 -8.74
CA ILE A 141 -4.86 14.68 -7.80
C ILE A 141 -3.92 15.72 -7.19
N PHE A 142 -2.66 15.35 -6.90
CA PHE A 142 -1.72 16.21 -6.17
C PHE A 142 -0.53 16.69 -7.00
N GLY A 143 -0.43 16.28 -8.27
CA GLY A 143 0.66 16.69 -9.18
C GLY A 143 2.03 16.08 -8.85
N VAL A 144 2.10 15.11 -7.93
CA VAL A 144 3.37 14.53 -7.47
C VAL A 144 3.87 13.51 -8.49
N THR A 145 5.06 13.73 -9.05
CA THR A 145 5.70 12.84 -10.04
C THR A 145 6.76 11.93 -9.45
N ALA A 146 7.33 12.30 -8.30
CA ALA A 146 8.47 11.62 -7.68
C ALA A 146 8.25 10.12 -7.38
N ILE A 147 6.99 9.69 -7.28
CA ILE A 147 6.57 8.33 -6.92
C ILE A 147 6.96 7.28 -7.97
N LEU A 148 7.03 7.65 -9.25
CA LEU A 148 7.33 6.72 -10.35
C LEU A 148 8.83 6.68 -10.73
N THR A 149 9.67 7.44 -10.03
CA THR A 149 11.07 7.68 -10.43
C THR A 149 12.10 6.77 -9.74
N PHE A 150 11.67 5.68 -9.11
CA PHE A 150 12.58 4.89 -8.29
C PHE A 150 13.44 3.90 -9.12
N SER A 151 14.75 4.14 -9.03
CA SER A 151 15.91 3.46 -9.63
C SER A 151 16.15 3.70 -11.14
N ARG A 152 17.42 4.01 -11.47
CA ARG A 152 17.97 4.08 -12.83
C ARG A 152 17.95 2.73 -13.58
N GLU A 153 17.50 1.65 -12.94
CA GLU A 153 17.72 0.28 -13.45
C GLU A 153 16.44 -0.54 -13.69
N ARG A 154 15.26 -0.16 -13.16
CA ARG A 154 13.97 -0.75 -13.59
C ARG A 154 12.77 0.03 -13.03
N LYS A 155 11.87 0.48 -13.91
CA LYS A 155 10.61 1.12 -13.49
C LYS A 155 9.59 0.06 -13.04
N PRO A 156 8.70 0.35 -12.07
CA PRO A 156 7.63 -0.58 -11.67
C PRO A 156 6.79 -1.09 -12.86
N VAL A 157 6.57 -0.24 -13.86
CA VAL A 157 5.87 -0.57 -15.12
C VAL A 157 6.65 -1.60 -15.95
N GLU A 158 7.97 -1.48 -16.04
CA GLU A 158 8.82 -2.45 -16.74
C GLU A 158 8.86 -3.79 -15.99
N LEU A 159 8.85 -3.75 -14.66
CA LEU A 159 8.72 -4.96 -13.85
C LEU A 159 7.38 -5.65 -14.11
N VAL A 160 6.27 -4.91 -14.09
CA VAL A 160 4.92 -5.42 -14.44
C VAL A 160 4.92 -6.06 -15.84
N HIS A 161 5.48 -5.40 -16.85
CA HIS A 161 5.56 -5.96 -18.21
C HIS A 161 6.38 -7.26 -18.26
N SER A 162 7.58 -7.25 -17.66
CA SER A 162 8.48 -8.40 -17.68
C SER A 162 7.93 -9.58 -16.87
N THR A 163 7.24 -9.32 -15.76
CA THR A 163 6.67 -10.35 -14.90
C THR A 163 5.41 -10.94 -15.53
N ARG A 164 4.60 -10.14 -16.23
CA ARG A 164 3.45 -10.64 -17.01
C ARG A 164 3.89 -11.64 -18.08
N GLN A 165 4.96 -11.33 -18.82
CA GLN A 165 5.52 -12.23 -19.84
C GLN A 165 6.01 -13.56 -19.25
N ARG A 166 6.58 -13.53 -18.04
CA ARG A 166 7.05 -14.76 -17.37
C ARG A 166 5.93 -15.61 -16.79
N SER A 167 4.88 -15.00 -16.25
CA SER A 167 3.68 -15.72 -15.81
C SER A 167 3.01 -16.46 -16.98
N THR A 168 2.98 -15.85 -18.18
CA THR A 168 2.49 -16.54 -19.39
C THR A 168 3.38 -17.68 -19.86
N CYS A 169 4.67 -17.69 -19.48
CA CYS A 169 5.64 -18.74 -19.80
C CYS A 169 5.86 -19.74 -18.65
N GLY A 170 5.09 -19.68 -17.55
CA GLY A 170 5.21 -20.61 -16.42
C GLY A 170 6.44 -20.44 -15.53
N GLN A 171 7.16 -19.32 -15.62
CA GLN A 171 8.34 -19.05 -14.79
C GLN A 171 8.00 -18.07 -13.66
N PHE A 172 7.89 -18.56 -12.42
CA PHE A 172 7.51 -17.77 -11.23
C PHE A 172 8.68 -17.45 -10.27
N GLN A 173 9.92 -17.60 -10.72
CA GLN A 173 11.10 -17.36 -9.86
C GLN A 173 11.44 -15.86 -9.80
N SER A 174 11.63 -15.34 -8.57
CA SER A 174 12.07 -13.95 -8.33
C SER A 174 13.53 -13.78 -8.75
N PRO A 175 13.87 -12.78 -9.60
CA PRO A 175 15.24 -12.55 -10.04
C PRO A 175 16.14 -11.86 -8.99
N LEU A 176 15.63 -11.56 -7.79
CA LEU A 176 16.32 -10.76 -6.76
C LEU A 176 16.93 -11.59 -5.62
N LEU A 177 17.10 -12.90 -5.82
CA LEU A 177 17.79 -13.78 -4.88
C LEU A 177 19.19 -14.12 -5.42
N HIS A 178 20.06 -13.11 -5.48
CA HIS A 178 21.52 -13.25 -5.51
C HIS A 178 22.14 -12.11 -4.69
#